data_AF-C7FPL2-F1
#
_entry.id   AF-C7FPL2-F1
#
_cell.length_a   1.000
_cell.length_b   1.000
_cell.length_c   1.000
_cell.angle_alpha   90.00
_cell.angle_beta   90.00
_cell.angle_gamma   90.00
#
_symmetry.space_group_name_H-M   'P 1'
#
loop_
_entity.id
_entity.type
_entity.pdbx_description
1 polymer ?
#
loop_
_entity_poly.entity_id
_entity_poly.type
_entity_poly.pdbx_seq_one_letter_code
_entity_poly.pdbx_strand_id
1 'polypeptide(L)'
;MPIGTSDYRLEPFVVAVHDTRLEPDPSEVMEVAALPLLELIAQDEVPSLPFNWKGETHRSPLFPIAHSYVFGATAHTLMELIRLCAPLVGLSPPRLVDTHVTWDEIVASTRAS
;
A
#
# COMPACT_ATOMS: atom_id res chain seq x y z
N MET A 1 -6.18 9.69 7.66
CA MET A 1 -6.23 8.46 8.48
C MET A 1 -5.64 8.74 9.86
N PRO A 2 -6.35 8.51 10.98
CA PRO A 2 -5.75 8.65 12.30
C PRO A 2 -4.74 7.51 12.52
N ILE A 3 -3.50 7.85 12.82
CA ILE A 3 -2.51 6.88 13.30
C ILE A 3 -2.83 6.66 14.78
N GLY A 4 -3.09 5.43 15.20
CA GLY A 4 -3.63 5.11 16.53
C GLY A 4 -2.75 5.46 17.74
N THR A 5 -1.63 6.15 17.53
CA THR A 5 -0.57 6.37 18.53
C THR A 5 0.03 7.77 18.52
N SER A 6 -0.47 8.73 17.73
CA SER A 6 0.15 10.06 17.65
C SER A 6 -0.84 11.22 17.56
N ASP A 7 -0.43 12.39 18.06
CA ASP A 7 -1.14 13.66 17.90
C ASP A 7 -1.10 14.19 16.45
N TYR A 8 -0.54 13.41 15.52
CA TYR A 8 -0.34 13.81 14.14
C TYR A 8 -1.41 13.21 13.23
N ARG A 9 -1.96 14.06 12.37
CA ARG A 9 -2.95 13.68 11.35
C ARG A 9 -2.27 13.61 9.99
N LEU A 10 -2.42 12.48 9.30
CA LEU A 10 -2.07 12.37 7.89
C LEU A 10 -3.30 12.63 7.01
N GLU A 11 -3.12 13.55 6.06
CA GLU A 11 -4.10 13.96 5.05
C GLU A 11 -3.57 13.62 3.65
N PRO A 12 -3.99 12.48 3.07
CA PRO A 12 -3.55 12.09 1.74
C PRO A 12 -4.28 12.88 0.65
N PHE A 13 -3.57 13.18 -0.43
CA PHE A 13 -4.12 13.83 -1.62
C PHE A 13 -3.89 12.95 -2.85
N VAL A 14 -4.81 13.00 -3.80
CA VAL A 14 -4.68 12.38 -5.13
C VAL A 14 -4.44 13.47 -6.15
N VAL A 15 -3.40 13.31 -6.96
CA VAL A 15 -3.01 14.27 -8.00
C VAL A 15 -2.88 13.57 -9.35
N ALA A 16 -3.36 14.24 -10.40
CA ALA A 16 -3.07 13.81 -11.76
C ALA A 16 -1.64 14.24 -12.12
N VAL A 17 -0.82 13.29 -12.54
CA VAL A 17 0.56 13.53 -12.97
C VAL A 17 0.69 13.36 -14.47
N HIS A 18 1.64 14.08 -15.08
CA HIS A 18 2.00 13.89 -16.48
C HIS A 18 3.05 12.79 -16.60
N ASP A 19 3.10 12.14 -17.76
CA ASP A 19 4.13 11.16 -18.06
C ASP A 19 5.47 11.87 -18.30
N THR A 20 6.18 12.12 -17.20
CA THR A 20 7.45 12.83 -17.16
C THR A 20 8.49 11.93 -16.52
N ARG A 21 9.72 11.99 -17.02
CA ARG A 21 10.85 11.33 -16.38
C ARG A 21 11.06 11.90 -14.97
N LEU A 22 11.03 11.02 -13.97
CA LEU A 22 11.31 11.37 -12.59
C LEU A 22 12.82 11.38 -12.35
N GLU A 23 13.30 12.41 -11.65
CA GLU A 23 14.70 12.55 -11.23
C GLU A 23 14.75 12.53 -9.70
N PRO A 24 14.96 11.36 -9.08
CA PRO A 24 15.02 11.26 -7.62
C PRO A 24 16.27 11.94 -7.07
N ASP A 25 16.12 12.64 -5.95
CA ASP A 25 17.27 13.12 -5.17
C ASP A 25 17.86 11.93 -4.39
N PRO A 26 19.09 11.48 -4.69
CA PRO A 26 19.68 10.31 -4.05
C PRO A 26 19.99 10.51 -2.56
N SER A 27 19.92 11.74 -2.03
CA SER A 27 20.08 12.00 -0.60
C SER A 27 18.86 11.59 0.23
N GLU A 28 17.69 11.50 -0.39
CA GLU A 28 16.42 11.16 0.29
C GLU A 28 15.69 9.97 -0.35
N VAL A 29 15.81 9.79 -1.67
CA VAL A 29 15.04 8.82 -2.44
C VAL A 29 15.98 7.82 -3.11
N MET A 30 15.89 6.57 -2.64
CA MET A 30 16.67 5.46 -3.19
C MET A 30 16.16 5.00 -4.56
N GLU A 31 14.84 4.87 -4.71
CA GLU A 31 14.20 4.36 -5.92
C GLU A 31 12.79 4.94 -6.07
N VAL A 32 12.33 5.09 -7.32
CA VAL A 32 10.94 5.38 -7.64
C VAL A 32 10.38 4.24 -8.47
N ALA A 33 9.35 3.57 -7.96
CA ALA A 33 8.68 2.47 -8.62
C ALA A 33 7.20 2.78 -8.84
N ALA A 34 6.66 2.34 -9.98
CA ALA A 34 5.26 2.54 -10.35
C ALA A 34 4.43 1.30 -10.05
N LEU A 35 3.23 1.50 -9.51
CA LEU A 35 2.22 0.45 -9.34
C LEU A 35 1.02 0.77 -10.25
N PRO A 36 0.73 -0.07 -11.26
CA PRO A 36 -0.40 0.18 -12.15
C PRO A 36 -1.74 0.03 -11.43
N LEU A 37 -2.44 1.14 -11.21
CA LEU A 37 -3.68 1.15 -10.42
C LEU A 37 -4.78 0.24 -11.00
N LEU A 38 -4.92 0.19 -12.33
CA LEU A 38 -5.91 -0.68 -12.97
C LEU A 38 -5.60 -2.17 -12.74
N GLU A 39 -4.33 -2.56 -12.74
CA GLU A 39 -3.94 -3.94 -12.45
C GLU A 39 -4.22 -4.30 -11.00
N LEU A 40 -3.98 -3.37 -10.06
CA LEU A 40 -4.31 -3.56 -8.65
C LEU A 40 -5.82 -3.68 -8.40
N ILE A 41 -6.64 -2.90 -9.12
CA ILE A 41 -8.10 -2.97 -9.05
C ILE A 41 -8.61 -4.31 -9.61
N ALA A 42 -7.99 -4.83 -10.68
CA ALA A 42 -8.40 -6.05 -11.36
C ALA A 42 -8.02 -7.33 -10.59
N GLN A 43 -7.28 -7.24 -9.49
CA GLN A 43 -7.01 -8.38 -8.61
C GLN A 43 -8.29 -8.85 -7.92
N ASP A 44 -8.44 -10.16 -7.74
CA ASP A 44 -9.49 -10.71 -6.87
C ASP A 44 -9.13 -10.55 -5.39
N GLU A 45 -7.84 -10.63 -5.08
CA GLU A 45 -7.32 -10.74 -3.72
C GLU A 45 -6.04 -9.92 -3.53
N VAL A 46 -5.89 -9.35 -2.34
CA VAL A 46 -4.70 -8.63 -1.90
C VAL A 46 -4.21 -9.28 -0.61
N PRO A 47 -2.93 -9.71 -0.54
CA PRO A 47 -2.38 -10.28 0.68
C PRO A 47 -2.39 -9.24 1.81
N SER A 48 -2.55 -9.72 3.03
CA SER A 48 -2.64 -8.86 4.21
C SER A 48 -2.10 -9.53 5.46
N LEU A 49 -1.54 -8.71 6.35
CA LEU A 49 -1.01 -9.14 7.64
C LEU A 49 -2.07 -8.93 8.72
N PRO A 50 -2.40 -9.97 9.51
CA PRO A 50 -3.26 -9.79 10.65
C PRO A 50 -2.54 -9.01 11.75
N PHE A 51 -3.27 -8.11 12.41
CA PHE A 51 -2.79 -7.41 13.60
C PHE A 51 -3.95 -7.17 14.57
N ASN A 52 -3.65 -7.14 15.86
CA ASN A 52 -4.66 -6.90 16.89
C ASN A 52 -4.69 -5.42 17.28
N TRP A 53 -5.86 -4.80 17.24
CA TRP A 53 -6.08 -3.43 17.71
C TRP A 53 -7.41 -3.38 18.46
N LYS A 54 -7.40 -2.84 19.69
CA LYS A 54 -8.61 -2.70 20.54
C LYS A 54 -9.35 -4.03 20.76
N GLY A 55 -8.63 -5.14 20.80
CA GLY A 55 -9.20 -6.47 21.02
C GLY A 55 -9.80 -7.12 19.77
N GLU A 56 -9.74 -6.45 18.62
CA GLU A 56 -10.20 -6.97 17.34
C GLU A 56 -9.01 -7.28 16.42
N THR A 57 -9.14 -8.35 15.62
CA THR A 57 -8.17 -8.67 14.58
C THR A 57 -8.51 -7.90 13.33
N HIS A 58 -7.59 -7.03 12.91
CA HIS A 58 -7.65 -6.27 11.68
C HIS A 58 -6.63 -6.82 10.67
N ARG A 59 -6.75 -6.39 9.41
CA ARG A 59 -5.86 -6.77 8.32
C ARG A 59 -5.19 -5.53 7.73
N SER A 60 -3.87 -5.54 7.66
CA SER A 60 -3.10 -4.50 6.97
C SER A 60 -2.75 -4.99 5.57
N PRO A 61 -3.16 -4.30 4.50
CA PRO A 61 -2.89 -4.72 3.14
C PRO A 61 -1.39 -4.68 2.85
N LEU A 62 -0.95 -5.58 1.97
CA LEU A 62 0.42 -5.73 1.53
C LEU A 62 0.44 -5.71 -0.01
N PHE A 63 1.18 -4.79 -0.61
CA PHE A 63 1.34 -4.75 -2.07
C PHE A 63 2.79 -5.04 -2.43
N PRO A 64 3.08 -6.14 -3.14
CA PRO A 64 4.41 -6.39 -3.68
C PRO A 64 4.80 -5.29 -4.69
N ILE A 65 6.04 -4.83 -4.62
CA ILE A 65 6.61 -3.88 -5.58
C ILE A 65 8.09 -4.21 -5.80
N ALA A 66 8.43 -4.61 -7.03
CA ALA A 66 9.76 -5.13 -7.37
C ALA A 66 10.27 -6.18 -6.35
N HIS A 67 11.31 -5.87 -5.59
CA HIS A 67 11.90 -6.74 -4.55
C HIS A 67 11.49 -6.38 -3.12
N SER A 68 10.45 -5.56 -2.97
CA SER A 68 10.00 -4.97 -1.71
C SER A 68 8.47 -5.01 -1.57
N TYR A 69 7.97 -4.41 -0.50
CA TYR A 69 6.54 -4.33 -0.21
C TYR A 69 6.12 -2.93 0.19
N VAL A 70 4.93 -2.53 -0.25
CA VAL A 70 4.18 -1.41 0.33
C VAL A 70 3.32 -1.94 1.46
N PHE A 71 3.52 -1.43 2.68
CA PHE A 71 2.81 -1.80 3.89
C PHE A 71 2.48 -0.58 4.75
N GLY A 72 1.76 -0.78 5.86
CA GLY A 72 1.47 0.28 6.83
C GLY A 72 0.55 1.38 6.27
N ALA A 73 0.78 2.63 6.69
CA ALA A 73 -0.09 3.75 6.35
C ALA A 73 -0.23 3.98 4.84
N THR A 74 0.86 3.81 4.10
CA THR A 74 0.88 3.92 2.64
C THR A 74 -0.01 2.86 1.99
N ALA A 75 0.09 1.60 2.42
CA ALA A 75 -0.75 0.52 1.88
C ALA A 75 -2.23 0.70 2.21
N HIS A 76 -2.56 1.17 3.42
CA HIS A 76 -3.94 1.50 3.78
C HIS A 76 -4.50 2.63 2.91
N THR A 77 -3.71 3.67 2.65
CA THR A 77 -4.10 4.78 1.77
C THR A 77 -4.30 4.31 0.33
N LEU A 78 -3.42 3.44 -0.18
CA LEU A 78 -3.55 2.85 -1.51
C LEU A 78 -4.81 1.96 -1.60
N MET A 79 -5.09 1.14 -0.59
CA MET A 79 -6.29 0.31 -0.55
C MET A 79 -7.58 1.14 -0.50
N GLU A 80 -7.56 2.28 0.18
CA GLU A 80 -8.67 3.24 0.16
C GLU A 80 -8.89 3.80 -1.25
N LEU A 81 -7.82 4.21 -1.94
CA LEU A 81 -7.89 4.66 -3.33
C LEU A 81 -8.45 3.57 -4.26
N ILE A 82 -7.99 2.32 -4.14
CA ILE A 82 -8.50 1.18 -4.91
C ILE A 82 -10.00 1.00 -4.69
N ARG A 83 -10.47 1.05 -3.43
CA ARG A 83 -11.89 0.92 -3.09
C ARG A 83 -12.75 2.03 -3.68
N LEU A 84 -12.22 3.26 -3.74
CA LEU A 84 -12.91 4.39 -4.37
C LEU A 84 -12.94 4.28 -5.90
N CYS A 85 -11.87 3.78 -6.51
CA CYS A 85 -11.74 3.72 -7.97
C CYS A 85 -12.38 2.48 -8.61
N ALA A 86 -12.43 1.33 -7.92
CA ALA A 86 -12.94 0.09 -8.50
C ALA A 86 -14.36 0.21 -9.11
N PRO A 87 -15.35 0.84 -8.44
CA PRO A 87 -16.68 1.01 -9.01
C PRO A 87 -16.70 1.90 -10.26
N LEU A 88 -15.75 2.84 -10.40
CA LEU A 88 -15.67 3.75 -11.56
C LEU A 88 -15.30 3.01 -12.86
N VAL A 89 -14.68 1.83 -12.73
CA VAL A 89 -14.31 0.96 -13.86
C VAL A 89 -15.19 -0.30 -13.93
N GLY A 90 -16.30 -0.33 -13.18
CA GLY A 90 -17.24 -1.46 -13.19
C GLY A 90 -16.73 -2.73 -12.50
N LEU A 91 -15.72 -2.61 -11.63
CA LEU A 91 -15.15 -3.72 -10.88
C LEU A 91 -15.46 -3.59 -9.38
N SER A 92 -15.32 -4.70 -8.67
CA SER A 92 -15.33 -4.71 -7.20
C SER A 92 -13.90 -4.63 -6.67
N PRO A 93 -13.65 -3.95 -5.54
CA PRO A 93 -12.30 -3.93 -4.99
C PRO A 93 -11.87 -5.32 -4.51
N PRO A 94 -10.56 -5.64 -4.59
CA PRO A 94 -10.03 -6.91 -4.14
C PRO A 94 -10.34 -7.17 -2.66
N ARG A 95 -10.48 -8.44 -2.30
CA ARG A 95 -10.65 -8.86 -0.91
C ARG A 95 -9.28 -8.98 -0.25
N LEU A 96 -9.21 -8.65 1.04
CA LEU A 96 -8.00 -8.91 1.82
C LEU A 96 -7.97 -10.37 2.27
N VAL A 97 -6.87 -11.06 1.97
CA VAL A 97 -6.62 -12.44 2.38
C VAL A 97 -5.37 -12.52 3.25
N ASP A 98 -5.30 -13.53 4.12
CA ASP A 98 -4.14 -13.68 5.00
C ASP A 98 -2.91 -14.08 4.16
N THR A 99 -1.79 -13.40 4.39
CA THR A 99 -0.52 -13.74 3.75
C THR A 99 0.27 -14.76 4.56
N HIS A 100 1.12 -15.52 3.88
CA HIS A 100 2.16 -16.34 4.53
C HIS A 100 3.43 -15.53 4.84
N VAL A 101 3.54 -14.32 4.27
CA VAL A 101 4.69 -13.43 4.49
C VAL A 101 4.71 -12.94 5.94
N THR A 102 5.87 -12.96 6.56
CA THR A 102 6.06 -12.52 7.95
C THR A 102 6.54 -11.06 8.02
N TRP A 103 6.37 -10.43 9.19
CA TRP A 103 6.92 -9.09 9.44
C TRP A 103 8.44 -9.05 9.27
N ASP A 104 9.16 -10.10 9.66
CA ASP A 104 10.61 -10.18 9.54
C ASP A 104 11.05 -10.19 8.07
N GLU A 105 10.32 -10.90 7.20
CA GLU A 105 10.57 -10.91 5.75
C GLU A 105 10.34 -9.53 5.12
N ILE A 106 9.30 -8.81 5.56
CA ILE A 106 9.01 -7.44 5.07
C ILE A 106 10.09 -6.47 5.53
N VAL A 107 10.52 -6.54 6.79
CA VAL A 107 11.60 -5.69 7.30
C VAL A 107 12.92 -6.03 6.60
N ALA A 108 13.19 -7.31 6.30
CA ALA A 108 14.36 -7.71 5.54
C ALA A 108 14.35 -7.17 4.11
N SER A 109 13.20 -7.12 3.43
CA SER A 109 13.10 -6.64 2.04
C SER A 109 13.53 -5.18 1.89
N THR A 110 13.28 -4.35 2.92
CA THR A 110 13.65 -2.92 2.92
C THR A 110 15.14 -2.67 3.13
N ARG A 111 15.93 -3.69 3.54
CA ARG A 111 17.37 -3.58 3.82
C ARG A 111 18.25 -4.16 2.71
N ALA A 112 17.66 -4.88 1.76
CA ALA A 112 18.38 -5.55 0.68
C ALA A 112 18.45 -4.71 -0.61
N SER A 113 17.96 -3.46 -0.55
CA SER A 113 17.94 -2.48 -1.65
C SER A 113 19.11 -1.51 -1.53
#